data_AF-A0A5S4TQQ1-F1
#
_entry.id   AF-A0A5S4TQQ1-F1
#
_cell.length_a   1.000
_cell.length_b   1.000
_cell.length_c   1.000
_cell.angle_alpha   90.00
_cell.angle_beta   90.00
_cell.angle_gamma   90.00
#
_symmetry.space_group_name_H-M   'P 1'
#
loop_
_entity.id
_entity.type
_entity.pdbx_description
1 polymer ?
#
loop_
_entity_poly.entity_id
_entity_poly.type
_entity_poly.pdbx_seq_one_letter_code
_entity_poly.pdbx_strand_id
1 'polypeptide(L)'
;MQTAIEKTVATIPGHAIFETAMGFMGIAWNERGLIRLCLPQSSRESLERRLLRLEAVPGKHFDENTAPGWVAELIASIKAYAAGETVDFSKVPVDLDGV
;
A
#
# COMPACT_ATOMS: atom_id res chain seq x y z
N MET A 1 -9.20 -23.91 -21.04
CA MET A 1 -8.04 -23.05 -20.72
C MET A 1 -8.53 -21.62 -20.61
N GLN A 2 -8.06 -20.91 -19.58
CA GLN A 2 -8.21 -19.48 -19.29
C GLN A 2 -9.61 -18.94 -18.89
N THR A 3 -9.84 -18.83 -17.58
CA THR A 3 -10.63 -17.73 -17.00
C THR A 3 -10.05 -17.43 -15.62
N ALA A 4 -8.98 -16.65 -15.58
CA ALA A 4 -8.38 -16.12 -14.37
C ALA A 4 -7.98 -14.68 -14.67
N ILE A 5 -8.31 -13.79 -13.73
CA ILE A 5 -8.23 -12.30 -13.71
C ILE A 5 -9.53 -11.63 -14.22
N GLU A 6 -10.18 -10.68 -13.55
CA GLU A 6 -9.79 -9.73 -12.51
C GLU A 6 -10.90 -9.61 -11.45
N LYS A 7 -10.58 -9.74 -10.16
CA LYS A 7 -11.40 -9.08 -9.13
C LYS A 7 -10.93 -7.63 -9.07
N THR A 8 -11.42 -6.80 -9.99
CA THR A 8 -11.26 -5.35 -9.88
C THR A 8 -12.07 -4.91 -8.66
N VAL A 9 -11.42 -4.85 -7.51
CA VAL A 9 -11.98 -4.16 -6.36
C VAL A 9 -11.89 -2.68 -6.70
N ALA A 10 -12.97 -2.16 -7.29
CA ALA A 10 -13.15 -0.75 -7.59
C ALA A 10 -12.97 0.03 -6.28
N THR A 11 -11.79 0.60 -6.12
CA THR A 11 -11.34 1.22 -4.88
C THR A 11 -11.08 2.67 -5.16
N ILE A 12 -11.54 3.55 -4.27
CA ILE A 12 -11.18 4.97 -4.34
C ILE A 12 -9.65 5.06 -4.22
N PRO A 13 -8.95 5.65 -5.23
CA PRO A 13 -7.51 5.84 -5.17
C PRO A 13 -7.12 6.61 -3.90
N GLY A 14 -6.02 6.19 -3.29
CA GLY A 14 -5.59 6.79 -2.04
C GLY A 14 -4.17 6.41 -1.66
N HIS A 15 -3.75 6.94 -0.53
CA HIS A 15 -2.54 6.52 0.15
C HIS A 15 -2.80 6.40 1.65
N ALA A 16 -1.98 5.60 2.31
CA ALA A 16 -2.00 5.42 3.75
C ALA A 16 -0.57 5.40 4.28
N ILE A 17 -0.40 5.92 5.50
CA ILE A 17 0.85 5.89 6.25
C ILE A 17 0.58 5.25 7.59
N PHE A 18 1.40 4.28 7.96
CA PHE A 18 1.20 3.46 9.15
C PHE A 18 2.54 3.09 9.79
N GLU A 19 2.48 2.82 11.08
CA GLU A 19 3.64 2.40 11.86
C GLU A 19 3.85 0.88 11.76
N THR A 20 5.10 0.46 11.75
CA THR A 20 5.53 -0.94 11.74
C THR A 20 6.70 -1.13 12.70
N ALA A 21 7.09 -2.37 12.99
CA ALA A 21 8.26 -2.65 13.82
C ALA A 21 9.58 -2.08 13.24
N MET A 22 9.62 -1.76 11.95
CA MET A 22 10.78 -1.17 11.27
C MET A 22 10.72 0.37 11.19
N GLY A 23 9.68 1.01 11.74
CA GLY A 23 9.40 2.44 11.60
C GLY A 23 8.15 2.71 10.75
N PHE A 24 8.04 3.92 10.19
CA PHE A 24 6.87 4.30 9.40
C PHE A 24 6.99 3.83 7.95
N MET A 25 5.97 3.13 7.46
CA MET A 25 5.83 2.76 6.05
C MET A 25 4.59 3.41 5.44
N GLY A 26 4.61 3.54 4.11
CA GLY A 26 3.51 4.15 3.37
C GLY A 26 3.20 3.38 2.11
N ILE A 27 1.93 3.35 1.72
CA ILE A 27 1.47 2.73 0.48
C ILE A 27 0.56 3.69 -0.28
N ALA A 28 0.57 3.58 -1.60
CA ALA A 28 -0.39 4.25 -2.46
C ALA A 28 -0.97 3.26 -3.49
N TRP A 29 -2.24 3.42 -3.80
CA TRP A 29 -2.98 2.55 -4.71
C TRP A 29 -3.89 3.34 -5.63
N ASN A 30 -4.20 2.75 -6.78
CA ASN A 30 -5.24 3.21 -7.69
C ASN A 30 -6.35 2.16 -7.78
N GLU A 31 -7.20 2.27 -8.80
CA GLU A 31 -8.32 1.34 -9.02
C GLU A 31 -7.88 -0.07 -9.45
N ARG A 32 -6.64 -0.22 -9.95
CA ARG A 32 -6.07 -1.48 -10.44
C ARG A 32 -5.27 -2.20 -9.35
N GLY A 33 -4.62 -1.47 -8.45
CA GLY A 33 -3.86 -2.06 -7.35
C GLY A 33 -2.87 -1.11 -6.70
N LEU A 34 -1.92 -1.71 -5.97
CA LEU A 34 -0.80 -1.03 -5.33
C LEU A 34 0.16 -0.48 -6.40
N ILE A 35 0.43 0.82 -6.35
CA ILE A 35 1.33 1.52 -7.30
C ILE A 35 2.64 1.94 -6.65
N ARG A 36 2.67 2.12 -5.33
CA ARG A 36 3.87 2.54 -4.58
C ARG A 36 3.89 1.90 -3.19
N LEU A 37 5.06 1.41 -2.80
CA LEU A 37 5.41 1.03 -1.44
C LEU A 37 6.62 1.87 -1.00
N CYS A 38 6.44 2.66 0.05
CA CYS A 38 7.50 3.43 0.67
C CYS A 38 8.12 2.64 1.82
N LEU A 39 9.42 2.38 1.69
CA LEU A 39 10.24 1.74 2.71
C LEU A 39 10.28 2.53 4.02
N PRO A 40 10.64 1.85 5.13
CA PRO A 40 10.62 2.46 6.46
C PRO A 40 11.39 3.78 6.53
N GLN A 41 10.77 4.77 7.16
CA GLN A 41 11.38 6.04 7.50
C GLN A 41 11.32 6.27 9.02
N SER A 42 12.29 7.03 9.53
CA SER A 42 12.38 7.33 10.97
C SER A 42 11.31 8.30 11.48
N SER A 43 10.58 9.01 10.61
CA SER A 43 9.45 9.85 11.01
C SER A 43 8.32 9.89 9.97
N ARG A 44 7.09 10.12 10.44
CA ARG A 44 5.90 10.30 9.61
C ARG A 44 6.07 11.42 8.59
N GLU A 45 6.57 12.58 9.01
CA GLU A 45 6.76 13.75 8.13
C GLU A 45 7.75 13.48 6.99
N SER A 46 8.81 12.70 7.24
CA SER A 46 9.78 12.34 6.21
C SER A 46 9.16 11.40 5.18
N LEU A 47 8.30 10.49 5.64
CA LEU A 47 7.55 9.60 4.78
C LEU A 47 6.47 10.34 3.97
N GLU A 48 5.71 11.25 4.59
CA GLU A 48 4.72 12.11 3.93
C GLU A 48 5.38 12.92 2.81
N ARG A 49 6.50 13.58 3.10
CA ARG A 49 7.27 14.33 2.09
C ARG A 49 7.79 13.45 0.97
N ARG A 50 8.24 12.23 1.26
CA ARG A 50 8.67 11.27 0.23
C ARG A 50 7.50 10.84 -0.64
N LEU A 51 6.38 10.49 -0.01
CA LEU A 51 5.19 9.95 -0.67
C LEU A 51 4.54 11.01 -1.58
N LEU A 52 4.46 12.27 -1.14
CA LEU A 52 3.96 13.39 -1.95
C LEU A 52 4.87 13.76 -3.13
N ARG A 53 6.14 13.34 -3.14
CA ARG A 53 7.04 13.53 -4.28
C ARG A 53 6.95 12.42 -5.32
N LEU A 54 6.36 11.28 -4.97
CA LEU A 54 6.21 10.18 -5.92
C LEU A 54 5.08 10.51 -6.89
N GLU A 55 5.38 10.37 -8.17
CA GLU A 55 4.38 10.48 -9.23
C GLU A 55 3.28 9.43 -9.05
N ALA A 56 2.08 9.75 -9.54
CA ALA A 56 0.86 8.94 -9.45
C ALA A 56 0.28 8.71 -8.05
N VAL A 57 0.83 9.29 -6.98
CA VAL A 57 0.22 9.19 -5.64
C VAL A 57 -1.07 10.01 -5.56
N PRO A 58 -2.22 9.40 -5.24
CA PRO A 58 -3.48 10.13 -5.10
C PRO A 58 -3.46 11.04 -3.87
N GLY A 59 -4.05 12.23 -3.97
CA GLY A 59 -4.08 13.21 -2.87
C GLY A 59 -4.94 12.81 -1.68
N LYS A 60 -5.75 11.75 -1.78
CA LYS A 60 -6.64 11.30 -0.69
C LYS A 60 -5.88 10.42 0.30
N HIS A 61 -5.78 10.90 1.54
CA HIS A 61 -5.26 10.13 2.67
C HIS A 61 -6.34 9.24 3.26
N PHE A 62 -5.96 8.03 3.67
CA PHE A 62 -6.76 7.13 4.49
C PHE A 62 -5.94 6.66 5.69
N ASP A 63 -6.62 6.53 6.83
CA ASP A 63 -6.09 5.86 8.01
C ASP A 63 -6.20 4.33 7.84
N GLU A 64 -5.44 3.57 8.61
CA GLU A 64 -5.48 2.10 8.55
C GLU A 64 -6.89 1.52 8.77
N ASN A 65 -7.71 2.18 9.60
CA ASN A 65 -9.07 1.75 9.94
C ASN A 65 -10.14 2.23 8.93
N THR A 66 -9.81 3.22 8.09
CA THR A 66 -10.74 3.78 7.09
C THR A 66 -10.36 3.37 5.67
N ALA A 67 -9.21 2.69 5.51
CA ALA A 67 -8.74 2.17 4.25
C ALA A 67 -9.70 1.07 3.71
N PRO A 68 -9.78 0.94 2.37
CA PRO A 68 -10.50 -0.15 1.71
C PRO A 68 -10.03 -1.53 2.19
N GLY A 69 -10.91 -2.53 2.17
CA GLY A 69 -10.65 -3.85 2.78
C GLY A 69 -9.31 -4.49 2.39
N TRP A 70 -9.03 -4.62 1.10
CA TRP A 70 -7.77 -5.22 0.62
C TRP A 70 -6.53 -4.40 1.03
N VAL A 71 -6.67 -3.07 1.17
CA VAL A 71 -5.60 -2.18 1.63
C VAL A 71 -5.35 -2.39 3.11
N ALA A 72 -6.40 -2.50 3.92
CA ALA A 72 -6.27 -2.80 5.34
C ALA A 72 -5.62 -4.18 5.57
N GLU A 73 -6.00 -5.20 4.79
CA GLU A 73 -5.38 -6.52 4.79
C GLU A 73 -3.90 -6.47 4.39
N LEU A 74 -3.56 -5.66 3.38
CA LEU A 74 -2.17 -5.43 2.97
C LEU A 74 -1.37 -4.74 4.08
N ILE A 75 -1.92 -3.71 4.74
CA ILE A 75 -1.26 -3.04 5.87
C ILE A 75 -0.96 -4.05 6.98
N ALA A 76 -1.93 -4.89 7.34
CA ALA A 76 -1.74 -5.94 8.34
C ALA A 76 -0.63 -6.93 7.94
N SER A 77 -0.62 -7.34 6.67
CA SER A 77 0.39 -8.24 6.10
C SER A 77 1.80 -7.62 6.13
N ILE A 78 1.93 -6.34 5.81
CA ILE A 78 3.20 -5.59 5.91
C ILE A 78 3.67 -5.48 7.36
N LYS A 79 2.75 -5.21 8.31
CA LYS A 79 3.08 -5.15 9.74
C LYS A 79 3.61 -6.50 10.26
N ALA A 80 2.97 -7.61 9.89
CA ALA A 80 3.42 -8.97 10.21
C ALA A 80 4.81 -9.28 9.62
N TYR A 81 5.01 -8.96 8.33
CA TYR A 81 6.31 -9.11 7.69
C TYR A 81 7.41 -8.28 8.39
N ALA A 82 7.11 -7.03 8.74
CA ALA A 82 8.03 -6.15 9.46
C ALA A 82 8.37 -6.69 10.87
N ALA A 83 7.49 -7.48 11.48
CA ALA A 83 7.72 -8.18 12.74
C ALA A 83 8.55 -9.47 12.58
N GLY A 84 8.91 -9.86 11.36
CA GLY A 84 9.70 -11.05 11.05
C GLY A 84 8.88 -12.28 10.69
N GLU A 85 7.56 -12.14 10.51
CA GLU A 85 6.72 -13.25 10.07
C GLU A 85 6.91 -13.53 8.57
N THR A 86 6.74 -14.80 8.19
CA THR A 86 6.72 -15.18 6.77
C THR A 86 5.36 -14.89 6.19
N VAL A 87 5.30 -13.98 5.22
CA VAL A 87 4.06 -13.51 4.60
C VAL A 87 4.13 -13.67 3.08
N ASP A 88 3.08 -14.21 2.49
CA ASP A 88 2.92 -14.30 1.03
C ASP A 88 2.18 -13.07 0.49
N PHE A 89 2.86 -12.27 -0.32
CA PHE A 89 2.27 -11.10 -0.99
C PHE A 89 1.82 -11.39 -2.42
N SER A 90 1.87 -12.65 -2.89
CA SER A 90 1.58 -13.02 -4.29
C SER A 90 0.14 -12.70 -4.73
N LYS A 91 -0.78 -12.48 -3.78
CA LYS A 91 -2.18 -12.15 -4.05
C LYS A 91 -2.46 -10.64 -4.07
N VAL A 92 -1.47 -9.81 -3.76
CA VAL A 92 -1.65 -8.36 -3.73
C VAL A 92 -1.76 -7.85 -5.16
N PRO A 93 -2.86 -7.16 -5.53
CA PRO A 93 -2.94 -6.54 -6.83
C PRO A 93 -1.91 -5.42 -6.91
N VAL A 94 -1.05 -5.46 -7.93
CA VAL A 94 -0.04 -4.44 -8.20
C VAL A 94 -0.28 -3.84 -9.57
N ASP A 95 -0.11 -2.53 -9.68
CA ASP A 95 -0.08 -1.82 -10.95
C ASP A 95 1.30 -1.16 -11.09
N LEU A 96 2.11 -1.74 -11.97
CA LEU A 96 3.51 -1.36 -12.20
C LEU A 96 3.67 -0.51 -13.46
N ASP A 97 2.58 0.00 -14.02
CA ASP A 97 2.65 0.92 -15.16
C ASP A 97 3.51 2.15 -14.80
N GLY A 98 4.51 2.44 -15.62
CA GLY A 98 5.41 3.58 -15.42
C GLY A 98 6.33 3.49 -14.19
N VAL A 99 6.67 2.29 -13.71
CA VAL A 99 7.71 2.02 -12.70
C VAL A 99 9.08 1.79 -13.34
#